data_AF-A0A660E850-F1
#
_entry.id   AF-A0A660E850-F1
#
_cell.length_a   1.000
_cell.length_b   1.000
_cell.length_c   1.000
_cell.angle_alpha   90.00
_cell.angle_beta   90.00
_cell.angle_gamma   90.00
#
_symmetry.space_group_name_H-M   'P 1'
#
loop_
_entity.id
_entity.type
_entity.pdbx_description
1 polymer ?
#
loop_
_entity_poly.entity_id
_entity_poly.type
_entity_poly.pdbx_seq_one_letter_code
_entity_poly.pdbx_strand_id
1 'polypeptide(L)' 'MFPDYDFIKMLYGWNAVKPSTEWYVEHGNITAEQYQTITGKAYVSTEA' A
#
# COMPACT_ATOMS: atom_id res chain seq x y z
N MET A 1 -15.89 5.17 1.79
CA MET A 1 -14.72 5.89 1.24
C MET A 1 -13.54 4.94 1.37
N PHE A 2 -12.98 4.49 0.27
CA PHE A 2 -11.76 3.69 0.31
C PHE A 2 -10.59 4.60 0.73
N PRO A 3 -9.62 4.11 1.52
CA PRO A 3 -8.49 4.92 1.94
C PRO A 3 -7.64 5.28 0.73
N ASP A 4 -7.34 6.58 0.61
CA ASP A 4 -6.51 7.15 -0.44
C ASP A 4 -5.02 7.02 -0.09
N TYR A 5 -4.14 7.33 -1.04
CA TYR A 5 -2.69 7.15 -0.90
C TYR A 5 -2.12 7.83 0.37
N ASP A 6 -2.49 9.09 0.62
CA ASP A 6 -2.02 9.84 1.80
C ASP A 6 -2.46 9.20 3.13
N PHE A 7 -3.65 8.62 3.17
CA PHE A 7 -4.14 7.94 4.37
C PHE A 7 -3.38 6.64 4.61
N ILE A 8 -3.12 5.85 3.56
CA ILE A 8 -2.34 4.61 3.65
C ILE A 8 -0.89 4.93 4.07
N LYS A 9 -0.30 5.98 3.51
CA LYS A 9 1.05 6.46 3.89
C LYS A 9 1.11 6.88 5.36
N MET A 10 0.10 7.60 5.85
CA MET A 10 0.01 7.99 7.27
C MET A 10 -0.11 6.75 8.17
N LEU A 11 -1.00 5.82 7.85
CA LEU A 11 -1.12 4.55 8.57
C LEU A 11 0.19 3.77 8.59
N TYR A 12 0.96 3.80 7.49
CA TYR A 12 2.23 3.07 7.39
C TYR A 12 3.27 3.66 8.32
N GLY A 13 3.37 5.00 8.36
CA GLY A 13 4.21 5.72 9.32
C GLY A 13 3.82 5.45 10.78
N TRP A 14 2.56 5.14 11.05
CA TRP A 14 2.07 4.78 12.39
C TRP A 14 2.13 3.28 12.70
N ASN A 15 2.65 2.47 11.77
CA ASN A 15 2.65 1.01 11.88
C ASN A 15 1.23 0.43 12.12
N ALA A 16 0.23 1.09 11.54
CA ALA A 16 -1.20 0.82 11.72
C ALA A 16 -1.91 0.44 10.40
N VAL A 17 -1.16 0.21 9.32
CA VAL A 17 -1.73 -0.29 8.06
C VAL A 17 -2.31 -1.67 8.29
N LYS A 18 -3.62 -1.79 8.08
CA LYS A 18 -4.32 -3.06 8.00
C LYS A 18 -5.23 -3.05 6.77
N PRO A 19 -5.39 -4.18 6.05
CA PRO A 19 -4.78 -5.49 6.30
C PRO A 19 -3.27 -5.57 5.96
N SER A 20 -2.82 -4.99 4.85
CA SER A 20 -1.40 -4.83 4.48
C SER A 20 -1.27 -3.82 3.34
N THR A 21 -0.09 -3.23 3.14
CA THR A 21 0.13 -2.27 2.04
C THR A 21 -0.02 -2.93 0.66
N GLU A 22 0.32 -4.22 0.53
CA GLU A 22 0.14 -5.01 -0.70
C GLU A 22 -1.33 -5.16 -1.09
N TRP A 23 -2.22 -5.40 -0.12
CA TRP A 23 -3.66 -5.54 -0.36
C TRP A 23 -4.25 -4.29 -1.03
N TYR A 24 -3.75 -3.12 -0.64
CA TYR A 24 -4.14 -1.84 -1.25
C TYR A 24 -3.64 -1.69 -2.69
N VAL A 25 -2.55 -2.33 -3.06
CA VAL A 25 -2.12 -2.41 -4.47
C VAL A 25 -3.06 -3.31 -5.26
N GLU A 26 -3.35 -4.50 -4.73
CA GLU A 26 -4.23 -5.50 -5.37
C GLU A 26 -5.65 -4.99 -5.60
N HIS A 27 -6.14 -4.12 -4.72
CA HIS A 27 -7.49 -3.54 -4.82
C HIS A 27 -7.53 -2.22 -5.61
N GLY A 28 -6.39 -1.77 -6.14
CA GLY A 28 -6.30 -0.54 -6.92
C GLY A 28 -6.42 0.75 -6.08
N ASN A 29 -6.27 0.65 -4.76
CA ASN A 29 -6.21 1.83 -3.88
C ASN A 29 -4.91 2.62 -4.06
N ILE A 30 -3.80 1.92 -4.31
CA ILE A 30 -2.50 2.52 -4.61
C ILE A 30 -1.82 1.79 -5.76
N THR A 31 -0.93 2.46 -6.47
CA THR A 31 -0.12 1.86 -7.53
C THR A 31 1.11 1.14 -6.97
N ALA A 32 1.75 0.28 -7.78
CA ALA A 32 3.03 -0.33 -7.44
C ALA A 32 4.13 0.72 -7.14
N GLU A 33 4.12 1.85 -7.84
CA GLU A 33 5.04 2.98 -7.61
C GLU A 33 4.80 3.65 -6.25
N GLN A 34 3.53 3.85 -5.89
CA GLN A 34 3.13 4.37 -4.58
C GLN A 34 3.49 3.40 -3.45
N TYR A 35 3.28 2.10 -3.65
CA TYR A 35 3.74 1.06 -2.72
C TYR A 35 5.25 1.13 -2.49
N GLN A 36 6.04 1.24 -3.57
CA GLN A 36 7.50 1.33 -3.46
C GLN A 36 7.92 2.62 -2.75
N THR A 37 7.20 3.71 -2.95
CA THR A 37 7.46 4.99 -2.27
C THR A 37 7.19 4.89 -0.76
N ILE A 38 6.13 4.20 -0.34
CA ILE A 38 5.76 4.04 1.07
C ILE A 38 6.70 3.05 1.77
N THR A 39 6.96 1.90 1.14
CA THR A 39 7.60 0.75 1.78
C THR A 39 9.11 0.67 1.53
N GLY A 40 9.60 1.34 0.48
CA GLY A 40 10.96 1.19 -0.03
C GLY A 40 11.20 -0.15 -0.75
N LYS A 41 10.17 -0.97 -0.95
CA LYS A 41 10.27 -2.29 -1.59
C LYS A 41 9.58 -2.27 -2.96
N ALA A 42 10.16 -2.95 -3.95
CA ALA A 42 9.46 -3.21 -5.20
C ALA A 42 8.23 -4.08 -4.90
N TYR A 43 7.07 -3.69 -5.44
CA TYR A 43 5.88 -4.53 -5.35
C TYR A 43 6.07 -5.76 -6.24
N VAL A 44 5.93 -6.95 -5.64
CA VAL A 44 5.91 -8.22 -6.36
C VAL A 44 4.52 -8.80 -6.16
N SER A 45 3.70 -8.79 -7.21
CA SER A 45 2.37 -9.41 -7.17
C SER A 45 2.51 -10.86 -6.71
N THR A 46 1.68 -11.28 -5.75
CA THR A 46 1.73 -12.64 -5.20
C THR A 46 1.00 -13.67 -6.06
N GLU A 47 0.50 -13.28 -7.24
CA GLU A 47 -0.11 -14.18 -8.21
C GLU A 47 0.97 -15.03 -8.89
N ALA A 48 1.13 -16.26 -8.39
CA ALA A 48 1.77 -17.39 -9.05
C ALA A 48 0.71 -18.42 -9.46
#